data_AF-A0A0N4VMT1-F1
#
_entry.id   AF-A0A0N4VMT1-F1
#
_cell.length_a   1.000
_cell.length_b   1.000
_cell.length_c   1.000
_cell.angle_alpha   90.00
_cell.angle_beta   90.00
_cell.angle_gamma   90.00
#
_symmetry.space_group_name_H-M   'P 1'
#
loop_
_entity.id
_entity.type
_entity.pdbx_description
1 polymer ?
#
loop_
_entity_poly.entity_id
_entity_poly.type
_entity_poly.pdbx_seq_one_letter_code
_entity_poly.pdbx_strand_id
1 'polypeptide(L)' 'MSEEERDIDTPSSDDKPTFNANVEGQVEEKIQVDRKRLEAMITGQPVCGFANPPAADEFFKK' A
#
# COMPACT_ATOMS: atom_id res chain seq x y z
N MET A 1 -26.74 -4.16 28.66
CA MET A 1 -25.79 -3.93 27.56
C MET A 1 -25.00 -5.22 27.44
N SER A 2 -25.20 -5.98 26.36
CA SER A 2 -24.54 -7.26 26.15
C SER A 2 -23.36 -7.04 25.21
N GLU A 3 -22.19 -7.49 25.65
CA GLU A 3 -20.92 -7.38 24.96
C GLU A 3 -20.85 -8.54 23.96
N GLU A 4 -21.13 -8.26 22.69
CA GLU A 4 -21.06 -9.26 21.61
C GLU A 4 -19.63 -9.26 21.04
N GLU A 5 -18.86 -10.26 21.45
CA GLU A 5 -17.55 -10.58 20.87
C GLU A 5 -17.74 -10.94 19.38
N ARG A 6 -17.12 -10.18 18.48
CA ARG A 6 -17.10 -10.51 17.04
C ARG A 6 -15.77 -11.16 16.70
N ASP A 7 -15.79 -12.48 16.60
CA ASP A 7 -14.73 -13.27 15.97
C ASP A 7 -14.52 -12.79 14.53
N ILE A 8 -13.35 -12.23 14.24
CA ILE A 8 -12.93 -11.90 12.88
C ILE A 8 -12.25 -13.12 12.26
N ASP A 9 -13.05 -13.96 11.61
CA ASP A 9 -12.58 -14.92 10.61
C ASP A 9 -11.86 -14.14 9.50
N THR A 10 -10.53 -14.14 9.51
CA THR A 10 -9.73 -13.61 8.40
C THR A 10 -9.75 -14.64 7.27
N PRO A 11 -10.38 -14.36 6.11
CA PRO A 11 -10.32 -15.28 4.99
C PRO A 11 -8.91 -15.31 4.40
N SER A 12 -8.36 -16.52 4.34
CA SER A 12 -7.33 -17.05 3.45
C SER A 12 -6.66 -16.04 2.49
N SER A 13 -5.35 -15.85 2.67
CA SER A 13 -4.48 -15.20 1.68
C SER A 13 -4.35 -16.06 0.42
N ASP A 14 -5.17 -15.78 -0.59
CA ASP A 14 -4.88 -16.16 -1.99
C ASP A 14 -5.27 -15.00 -2.92
N ASP A 15 -4.61 -13.85 -2.69
CA ASP A 15 -4.65 -12.74 -3.64
C ASP A 15 -3.76 -13.07 -4.83
N LYS A 16 -4.25 -13.92 -5.74
CA LYS A 16 -3.77 -13.90 -7.13
C LYS A 16 -4.28 -12.61 -7.77
N PRO A 17 -3.42 -11.63 -8.11
CA PRO A 17 -3.90 -10.43 -8.81
C PRO A 17 -4.31 -10.84 -10.21
N THR A 18 -5.62 -11.04 -10.43
CA THR A 18 -6.17 -11.23 -11.78
C THR A 18 -6.22 -9.86 -12.43
N PHE A 19 -5.17 -9.54 -13.19
CA PHE A 19 -5.07 -8.30 -13.94
C PHE A 19 -5.76 -8.46 -15.29
N ASN A 20 -6.96 -7.90 -15.42
CA ASN A 20 -7.65 -7.80 -16.71
C ASN A 20 -7.16 -6.54 -17.45
N ALA A 21 -5.99 -6.61 -18.08
CA ALA A 21 -5.55 -5.58 -19.02
C ALA A 21 -6.24 -5.77 -20.36
N ASN A 22 -7.10 -4.82 -20.73
CA ASN A 22 -7.32 -4.50 -22.14
C ASN A 22 -7.39 -2.98 -22.30
N VAL A 23 -6.24 -2.33 -22.14
CA VAL A 23 -6.00 -0.96 -22.64
C VAL A 23 -4.68 -1.02 -23.40
N GLU A 24 -4.80 -1.25 -24.70
CA GLU A 24 -3.69 -1.46 -25.63
C GLU A 24 -2.74 -0.25 -25.59
N GLY A 25 -1.56 -0.43 -24.98
CA GLY A 25 -0.49 0.58 -24.95
C GLY A 25 -0.08 1.11 -23.57
N GLN A 26 -0.82 0.83 -22.49
CA GLN A 26 -0.38 1.18 -21.13
C GLN A 26 0.32 -0.03 -20.48
N VAL A 27 1.63 0.09 -20.28
CA VAL A 27 2.39 -0.88 -19.49
C VAL A 27 2.11 -0.58 -18.01
N GLU A 28 1.33 -1.44 -17.36
CA GLU A 28 1.18 -1.39 -15.90
C GLU A 28 2.29 -2.23 -15.25
N GLU A 29 3.09 -1.59 -14.40
CA GLU A 29 4.13 -2.25 -13.61
C GLU A 29 3.80 -2.19 -12.13
N LYS A 30 3.95 -3.32 -11.44
CA LYS A 30 3.75 -3.43 -10.00
C LYS A 30 5.07 -3.68 -9.32
N ILE A 31 5.38 -2.89 -8.30
CA ILE A 31 6.61 -3.02 -7.51
C ILE A 31 6.27 -3.33 -6.04
N GLN A 32 7.14 -4.08 -5.38
CA GLN A 32 7.10 -4.24 -3.93
C GLN A 32 7.89 -3.14 -3.26
N VAL A 33 7.34 -2.59 -2.17
CA VAL A 33 7.97 -1.52 -1.39
C VAL A 33 7.83 -1.80 0.10
N ASP A 34 8.69 -1.19 0.90
CA ASP A 34 8.56 -1.22 2.35
C ASP A 34 7.32 -0.43 2.81
N ARG A 35 6.46 -1.09 3.59
CA ARG A 35 5.21 -0.53 4.08
C ARG A 35 5.42 0.78 4.87
N LYS A 36 6.37 0.81 5.81
CA LYS A 36 6.59 1.98 6.67
C LYS A 36 7.13 3.16 5.87
N ARG A 37 7.99 2.89 4.88
CA ARG A 37 8.51 3.91 3.98
C ARG A 37 7.41 4.50 3.09
N LEU A 38 6.53 3.65 2.52
CA LEU A 38 5.39 4.12 1.74
C LEU A 38 4.42 4.94 2.59
N GLU A 39 4.10 4.47 3.81
CA GLU A 39 3.26 5.21 4.75
C GLU A 39 3.84 6.59 5.06
N ALA A 40 5.14 6.69 5.35
CA ALA A 40 5.81 7.96 5.61
C ALA A 40 5.82 8.91 4.41
N MET A 41 5.94 8.39 3.19
CA MET A 41 5.84 9.21 1.98
C MET A 41 4.44 9.81 1.80
N ILE A 42 3.40 9.03 2.13
CA ILE A 42 1.99 9.44 2.01
C ILE A 42 1.59 10.40 3.14
N THR A 43 1.97 10.11 4.38
CA THR A 43 1.57 10.90 5.56
C THR A 43 2.52 12.06 5.86
N GLY A 44 3.73 12.04 5.29
CA GLY A 44 4.80 12.98 5.64
C GLY A 44 5.38 12.78 7.04
N GLN A 45 4.99 11.71 7.76
CA GLN A 45 5.51 11.44 9.09
C GLN A 45 6.89 10.79 9.02
N PRO A 46 7.86 11.22 9.86
CA PRO A 46 9.19 10.64 9.88
C PRO A 46 9.15 9.18 10.32
N VAL A 47 9.93 8.32 9.66
CA VAL A 47 10.17 6.96 10.15
C VAL A 47 11.33 7.01 11.14
N CYS A 48 11.08 6.63 12.39
CA CYS A 48 12.11 6.60 13.43
C CYS A 48 13.30 5.72 12.99
N GLY A 49 14.51 6.30 13.02
CA GLY A 49 15.75 5.61 12.62
C GLY A 49 16.10 5.69 11.13
N PHE A 50 15.32 6.42 10.31
CA PHE A 50 15.59 6.63 8.90
C PHE A 50 15.60 8.12 8.55
N ALA A 51 16.29 8.46 7.46
CA ALA A 51 16.14 9.77 6.83
C ALA A 51 14.70 9.94 6.33
N ASN A 52 14.19 11.18 6.36
CA ASN A 52 12.85 11.49 5.88
C ASN A 52 12.75 11.16 4.38
N PRO A 53 11.79 10.32 3.97
CA PRO A 53 11.60 10.05 2.56
C PRO A 53 11.06 11.30 1.84
N PRO A 54 11.24 11.39 0.50
CA PRO A 54 10.67 12.49 -0.28
C PRO A 54 9.14 12.48 -0.18
N ALA A 55 8.53 13.65 -0.34
CA ALA A 55 7.08 13.77 -0.34
C ALA A 55 6.47 12.96 -1.50
N ALA A 56 5.31 12.33 -1.28
CA ALA A 56 4.62 11.55 -2.31
C ALA A 56 4.37 12.38 -3.59
N ASP A 57 3.98 13.65 -3.44
CA ASP A 57 3.76 14.55 -4.57
C ASP A 57 5.02 14.79 -5.41
N GLU A 58 6.20 14.82 -4.79
CA GLU A 58 7.46 14.97 -5.53
C GLU A 58 7.90 13.65 -6.18
N PHE A 59 7.62 12.51 -5.53
CA PHE A 59 8.09 11.21 -5.99
C PHE A 59 7.23 10.60 -7.10
N PHE A 60 5.90 10.68 -7.01
CA PHE A 60 5.00 10.02 -7.97
C PHE A 60 4.57 10.91 -9.14
N LYS A 61 4.72 12.23 -9.03
CA LYS A 61 4.35 13.17 -10.13
C LYS A 61 5.52 13.49 -11.06
N LYS A 62 6.74 13.07 -10.73
CA LYS A 62 7.96 13.33 -11.49
C LYS A 62 8.22 12.23 -12.52
#